data_AF-A0A5N6M9F6-F1
#
_entry.id   AF-A0A5N6M9F6-F1
#
_cell.length_a   1.000
_cell.length_b   1.000
_cell.length_c   1.000
_cell.angle_alpha   90.00
_cell.angle_beta   90.00
_cell.angle_gamma   90.00
#
_symmetry.space_group_name_H-M   'P 1'
#
loop_
_entity.id
_entity.type
_entity.pdbx_description
1 polymer ?
#
loop_
_entity_poly.entity_id
_entity_poly.type
_entity_poly.pdbx_seq_one_letter_code
_entity_poly.pdbx_strand_id
1 'polypeptide(L)'
;MDESLEEDDSSMVLRCIAISLSRISSNDAKAIQFSCFSASWVYSKVVLLGVSFLESERRYGLWYTDAIDLLKHLLLNFAKDRRRGYWTLRLSIDLEHLGLVNESLSVAENGLDDPWVRAGSRISLQRRVLRLGRPPRRWKVPSYSESVKRKIPEVHVQGRPLNCKTGTKSRFYGEDGEQCGVEQLALQYYAGEDGGGWHGVHSESGIWLTVFGLLMWDVIFSDVPNVFLTRFQMSPLDLDTDYFYEARKSVMEQLLSKIHEGMAEEILITSWESHFGTSCRGVNWNRHSLSELRAVVTCIGSRCLTTICRHLAQDYRSWSSGMPDLLLWRFHSDYSGEAKLVEVKGPRDRLSEQQRAWLLFFMDSGFNAEVCRVNPPVYK
;
A
#
# COMPACT_ATOMS: atom_id res chain seq x y z
N MET A 1 -12.73 -22.71 -10.53
CA MET A 1 -11.78 -22.75 -9.40
C MET A 1 -12.43 -22.16 -8.17
N ASP A 2 -12.95 -20.93 -8.24
CA ASP A 2 -13.65 -20.30 -7.09
C ASP A 2 -14.82 -21.16 -6.59
N GLU A 3 -15.74 -21.58 -7.46
CA GLU A 3 -16.83 -22.52 -7.11
C GLU A 3 -16.29 -23.81 -6.47
N SER A 4 -15.24 -24.38 -7.03
CA SER A 4 -14.62 -25.61 -6.51
C SER A 4 -13.96 -25.43 -5.14
N LEU A 5 -13.50 -24.22 -4.80
CA LEU A 5 -12.99 -23.89 -3.47
C LEU A 5 -14.13 -23.74 -2.47
N GLU A 6 -15.29 -23.24 -2.89
CA GLU A 6 -16.48 -23.13 -2.04
C GLU A 6 -17.12 -24.51 -1.78
N GLU A 7 -17.02 -25.42 -2.75
CA GLU A 7 -17.56 -26.78 -2.68
C GLU A 7 -16.56 -27.82 -2.11
N ASP A 8 -15.38 -27.39 -1.65
CA ASP A 8 -14.28 -28.24 -1.18
C ASP A 8 -13.83 -29.34 -2.19
N ASP A 9 -14.04 -29.13 -3.49
CA ASP A 9 -13.60 -30.04 -4.56
C ASP A 9 -12.11 -29.88 -4.87
N SER A 10 -11.29 -30.48 -4.02
CA SER A 10 -9.83 -30.53 -4.13
C SER A 10 -9.36 -31.11 -5.48
N SER A 11 -10.10 -32.05 -6.09
CA SER A 11 -9.68 -32.66 -7.35
C SER A 11 -9.78 -31.67 -8.50
N MET A 12 -10.88 -30.93 -8.56
CA MET A 12 -11.08 -29.90 -9.59
C MET A 12 -10.11 -28.73 -9.40
N VAL A 13 -9.83 -28.32 -8.16
CA VAL A 13 -8.82 -27.30 -7.85
C VAL A 13 -7.44 -27.71 -8.41
N LEU A 14 -6.99 -28.93 -8.14
CA LEU A 14 -5.71 -29.44 -8.67
C LEU A 14 -5.69 -29.50 -10.20
N ARG A 15 -6.82 -29.86 -10.84
CA ARG A 15 -6.95 -29.82 -12.31
C ARG A 15 -6.83 -28.40 -12.86
N CYS A 16 -7.47 -27.41 -12.22
CA CYS A 16 -7.35 -26.01 -12.61
C CYS A 16 -5.91 -25.51 -12.52
N ILE A 17 -5.18 -25.90 -11.46
CA ILE A 17 -3.76 -25.57 -11.28
C ILE A 17 -2.93 -26.16 -12.42
N ALA A 18 -3.07 -27.47 -12.67
CA ALA A 18 -2.31 -28.17 -13.71
C ALA A 18 -2.55 -27.60 -15.12
N ILE A 19 -3.81 -27.31 -15.46
CA ILE A 19 -4.16 -26.66 -16.73
C ILE A 19 -3.49 -25.29 -16.81
N SER A 20 -3.60 -24.48 -15.77
CA SER A 20 -3.05 -23.12 -15.77
C SER A 20 -1.53 -23.11 -15.90
N LEU A 21 -0.83 -24.00 -15.18
CA LEU A 21 0.61 -24.20 -15.32
C LEU A 21 1.00 -24.54 -16.76
N SER A 22 0.30 -25.49 -17.40
CA SER A 22 0.61 -25.90 -18.78
C SER A 22 0.40 -24.77 -19.79
N ARG A 23 -0.41 -23.77 -19.46
CA ARG A 23 -0.74 -22.63 -20.32
C ARG A 23 0.14 -21.41 -20.07
N ILE A 24 0.86 -21.36 -18.95
CA ILE A 24 1.93 -20.39 -18.72
C ILE A 24 3.14 -20.86 -19.56
N SER A 25 3.14 -20.52 -20.84
CA SER A 25 4.28 -20.77 -21.74
C SER A 25 5.10 -19.48 -21.91
N SER A 26 6.41 -19.63 -22.05
CA SER A 26 7.42 -18.58 -22.11
C SER A 26 7.42 -17.74 -23.41
N ASN A 27 6.40 -17.87 -24.26
CA ASN A 27 6.39 -17.30 -25.62
C ASN A 27 5.47 -16.08 -25.84
N ASP A 28 4.84 -15.54 -24.80
CA ASP A 28 4.19 -14.21 -24.88
C ASP A 28 5.22 -13.07 -24.73
N ALA A 29 6.39 -13.23 -25.36
CA ALA A 29 7.47 -12.26 -25.46
C ALA A 29 7.15 -11.14 -26.47
N LYS A 30 5.90 -10.68 -26.52
CA LYS A 30 5.62 -9.35 -27.06
C LYS A 30 5.52 -8.41 -25.88
N ALA A 31 6.34 -7.36 -25.94
CA ALA A 31 6.33 -6.24 -25.03
C ALA A 31 4.93 -5.60 -25.01
N ILE A 32 4.03 -6.11 -24.19
CA ILE A 32 2.69 -5.58 -24.08
C ILE A 32 2.70 -4.73 -22.82
N GLN A 33 2.72 -3.43 -23.05
CA GLN A 33 2.47 -2.34 -22.10
C GLN A 33 1.28 -2.63 -21.14
N PHE A 34 0.42 -3.60 -21.49
CA PHE A 34 -0.72 -4.11 -20.73
C PHE A 34 -0.76 -5.65 -20.61
N SER A 35 0.32 -6.29 -20.16
CA SER A 35 0.39 -7.76 -19.98
C SER A 35 -0.73 -8.33 -19.08
N CYS A 36 -1.36 -7.48 -18.25
CA CYS A 36 -2.50 -7.83 -17.42
C CYS A 36 -3.77 -8.24 -18.18
N PHE A 37 -3.86 -7.96 -19.48
CA PHE A 37 -4.98 -8.40 -20.34
C PHE A 37 -4.67 -9.67 -21.15
N SER A 38 -3.61 -10.41 -20.79
CA SER A 38 -3.26 -11.67 -21.44
C SER A 38 -3.89 -12.89 -20.74
N ALA A 39 -4.11 -13.97 -21.48
CA ALA A 39 -4.53 -15.25 -20.91
C ALA A 39 -3.48 -15.78 -19.92
N SER A 40 -2.19 -15.66 -20.25
CA SER A 40 -1.08 -16.04 -19.36
C SER A 40 -1.17 -15.36 -17.99
N TRP A 41 -1.49 -14.06 -17.95
CA TRP A 41 -1.67 -13.34 -16.70
C TRP A 41 -2.88 -13.81 -15.89
N VAL A 42 -3.97 -14.20 -16.55
CA VAL A 42 -5.12 -14.81 -15.88
C VAL A 42 -4.73 -16.18 -15.29
N TYR A 43 -4.06 -17.03 -16.07
CA TYR A 43 -3.57 -18.32 -15.57
C TYR A 43 -2.63 -18.17 -14.37
N SER A 44 -1.80 -17.13 -14.34
CA SER A 44 -0.92 -16.89 -13.20
C SER A 44 -1.66 -16.52 -11.91
N LYS A 45 -2.86 -15.91 -12.01
CA LYS A 45 -3.75 -15.74 -10.86
C LYS A 45 -4.32 -17.06 -10.36
N VAL A 46 -4.71 -17.94 -11.27
CA VAL A 46 -5.23 -19.28 -10.94
C VAL A 46 -4.13 -20.10 -10.22
N VAL A 47 -2.89 -20.06 -10.72
CA VAL A 47 -1.75 -20.68 -10.05
C VAL A 47 -1.49 -20.06 -8.68
N LEU A 48 -1.57 -18.73 -8.54
CA LEU A 48 -1.41 -18.06 -7.25
C LEU A 48 -2.49 -18.46 -6.24
N LEU A 49 -3.74 -18.60 -6.68
CA LEU A 49 -4.81 -19.13 -5.84
C LEU A 49 -4.54 -20.58 -5.44
N GLY A 50 -3.95 -21.35 -6.35
CA GLY A 50 -3.49 -22.72 -6.09
C GLY A 50 -2.44 -22.79 -4.99
N VAL A 51 -1.47 -21.86 -4.99
CA VAL A 51 -0.50 -21.73 -3.88
C VAL A 51 -1.21 -21.59 -2.55
N SER A 52 -2.18 -20.66 -2.43
CA SER A 52 -2.93 -20.46 -1.19
C SER A 52 -3.74 -21.69 -0.78
N PHE A 53 -4.35 -22.40 -1.73
CA PHE A 53 -5.04 -23.67 -1.47
C PHE A 53 -4.08 -24.72 -0.88
N LEU A 54 -2.93 -24.95 -1.52
CA LEU A 54 -1.94 -25.94 -1.07
C LEU A 54 -1.35 -25.59 0.31
N GLU A 55 -1.11 -24.31 0.58
CA GLU A 55 -0.66 -23.82 1.90
C GLU A 55 -1.72 -24.05 3.01
N SER A 56 -3.01 -24.03 2.65
CA SER A 56 -4.11 -24.24 3.59
C SER A 56 -4.35 -25.72 3.94
N GLU A 57 -4.04 -26.63 3.02
CA GLU A 57 -4.12 -28.08 3.18
C GLU A 57 -2.98 -28.59 4.07
N ARG A 58 -3.14 -28.50 5.39
CA ARG A 58 -2.11 -28.78 6.43
C ARG A 58 -1.62 -30.24 6.56
N ARG A 59 -1.56 -31.03 5.48
CA ARG A 59 -1.05 -32.41 5.53
C ARG A 59 0.48 -32.45 5.39
N TYR A 60 1.17 -32.64 6.52
CA TYR A 60 2.53 -33.21 6.64
C TYR A 60 3.62 -32.67 5.68
N GLY A 61 3.60 -31.38 5.31
CA GLY A 61 4.71 -30.73 4.58
C GLY A 61 4.75 -30.98 3.06
N LEU A 62 4.09 -32.02 2.55
CA LEU A 62 4.08 -32.37 1.11
C LEU A 62 3.47 -31.28 0.22
N TRP A 63 2.49 -30.52 0.72
CA TRP A 63 1.86 -29.47 -0.08
C TRP A 63 2.67 -28.17 -0.14
N TYR A 64 3.59 -27.94 0.81
CA TYR A 64 4.51 -26.81 0.71
C TYR A 64 5.53 -27.02 -0.40
N THR A 65 5.96 -28.26 -0.69
CA THR A 65 6.85 -28.51 -1.83
C THR A 65 6.16 -28.18 -3.15
N ASP A 66 4.90 -28.55 -3.32
CA ASP A 66 4.12 -28.21 -4.52
C ASP A 66 3.91 -26.69 -4.62
N ALA A 67 3.54 -26.02 -3.53
CA ALA A 67 3.39 -24.56 -3.47
C ALA A 67 4.69 -23.84 -3.84
N ILE A 68 5.83 -24.30 -3.34
CA ILE A 68 7.17 -23.79 -3.67
C ILE A 68 7.44 -23.92 -5.18
N ASP A 69 7.10 -25.05 -5.79
CA ASP A 69 7.31 -25.27 -7.22
C ASP A 69 6.40 -24.37 -8.08
N LEU A 70 5.15 -24.15 -7.66
CA LEU A 70 4.28 -23.15 -8.28
C LEU A 70 4.88 -21.73 -8.20
N LEU A 71 5.39 -21.34 -7.03
CA LEU A 71 5.99 -20.02 -6.82
C LEU A 71 7.27 -19.82 -7.64
N LYS A 72 8.13 -20.84 -7.71
CA LYS A 72 9.31 -20.84 -8.59
C LYS A 72 8.90 -20.71 -10.05
N HIS A 73 7.85 -21.41 -10.47
CA HIS A 73 7.34 -21.33 -11.84
C HIS A 73 6.79 -19.93 -12.19
N LEU A 74 6.07 -19.30 -11.25
CA LEU A 74 5.62 -17.91 -11.41
C LEU A 74 6.81 -16.94 -11.53
N LEU A 75 7.80 -17.05 -10.64
CA LEU A 75 8.99 -16.22 -10.66
C LEU A 75 9.85 -16.43 -11.93
N LEU A 76 9.84 -17.61 -12.52
CA LEU A 76 10.57 -17.89 -13.76
C LEU A 76 9.90 -17.25 -14.98
N ASN A 77 8.57 -17.36 -15.09
CA ASN A 77 7.84 -16.96 -16.30
C ASN A 77 7.42 -15.48 -16.31
N PHE A 78 7.32 -14.84 -15.15
CA PHE A 78 6.87 -13.45 -15.02
C PHE A 78 8.00 -12.56 -14.50
N ALA A 79 9.02 -12.31 -15.34
CA ALA A 79 10.21 -11.53 -14.98
C ALA A 79 9.93 -10.05 -14.68
N LYS A 80 8.83 -9.49 -15.19
CA LYS A 80 8.45 -8.07 -15.07
C LYS A 80 7.02 -7.92 -14.55
N ASP A 81 6.76 -8.42 -13.34
CA ASP A 81 5.43 -8.40 -12.73
C ASP A 81 5.49 -7.81 -11.31
N ARG A 82 4.56 -6.90 -10.98
CA ARG A 82 4.51 -6.24 -9.67
C ARG A 82 4.17 -7.20 -8.52
N ARG A 83 3.69 -8.41 -8.81
CA ARG A 83 3.42 -9.46 -7.81
C ARG A 83 4.67 -10.24 -7.39
N ARG A 84 5.81 -10.06 -8.05
CA ARG A 84 7.07 -10.76 -7.72
C ARG A 84 7.48 -10.56 -6.26
N GLY A 85 7.30 -9.37 -5.69
CA GLY A 85 7.53 -9.13 -4.26
C GLY A 85 6.71 -10.02 -3.34
N TYR A 86 5.44 -10.26 -3.68
CA TYR A 86 4.58 -11.17 -2.93
C TYR A 86 5.03 -12.63 -3.12
N TRP A 87 5.29 -13.06 -4.35
CA TRP A 87 5.73 -14.44 -4.63
C TRP A 87 7.05 -14.79 -3.96
N THR A 88 8.05 -13.91 -4.03
CA THR A 88 9.35 -14.11 -3.38
C THR A 88 9.22 -14.17 -1.86
N LEU A 89 8.36 -13.33 -1.28
CA LEU A 89 8.06 -13.38 0.15
C LEU A 89 7.40 -14.71 0.55
N ARG A 90 6.38 -15.16 -0.19
CA ARG A 90 5.71 -16.46 0.04
C ARG A 90 6.69 -17.62 -0.10
N LEU A 91 7.48 -17.64 -1.17
CA LEU A 91 8.49 -18.69 -1.40
C LEU A 91 9.47 -18.78 -0.22
N SER A 92 9.96 -17.63 0.25
CA SER A 92 10.84 -17.59 1.42
C SER A 92 10.13 -18.06 2.70
N ILE A 93 8.83 -17.79 2.87
CA ILE A 93 8.01 -18.29 3.99
C ILE A 93 7.87 -19.80 3.94
N ASP A 94 7.49 -20.36 2.79
CA ASP A 94 7.24 -21.79 2.65
C ASP A 94 8.52 -22.63 2.82
N LEU A 95 9.66 -22.13 2.33
CA LEU A 95 10.96 -22.74 2.60
C LEU A 95 11.30 -22.78 4.10
N GLU A 96 10.92 -21.74 4.86
CA GLU A 96 11.10 -21.75 6.32
C GLU A 96 10.17 -22.78 6.99
N HIS A 97 8.92 -22.93 6.51
CA HIS A 97 8.00 -23.96 7.00
C HIS A 97 8.53 -25.39 6.82
N LEU A 98 9.32 -25.62 5.76
CA LEU A 98 10.03 -26.89 5.53
C LEU A 98 11.35 -27.04 6.31
N GLY A 99 11.73 -26.06 7.13
CA GLY A 99 13.00 -26.06 7.86
C GLY A 99 14.22 -25.71 7.02
N LEU A 100 14.04 -25.34 5.75
CA LEU A 100 15.10 -24.94 4.80
C LEU A 100 15.50 -23.47 5.01
N VAL A 101 15.93 -23.13 6.22
CA VAL A 101 16.16 -21.74 6.65
C VAL A 101 17.25 -21.03 5.82
N ASN A 102 18.28 -21.75 5.36
CA ASN A 102 19.32 -21.15 4.52
C ASN A 102 18.82 -20.79 3.12
N GLU A 103 17.98 -21.65 2.52
CA GLU A 103 17.33 -21.37 1.23
C GLU A 103 16.31 -20.25 1.39
N SER A 104 15.51 -20.27 2.46
CA SER A 104 14.60 -19.19 2.83
C SER A 104 15.31 -17.84 2.90
N LEU A 105 16.46 -17.79 3.59
CA LEU A 105 17.29 -16.59 3.69
C LEU A 105 17.84 -16.18 2.32
N SER A 106 18.36 -17.13 1.52
CA SER A 106 18.91 -16.82 0.19
C SER A 106 17.84 -16.27 -0.76
N VAL A 107 16.62 -16.82 -0.74
CA VAL A 107 15.48 -16.27 -1.52
C VAL A 107 15.15 -14.85 -1.08
N ALA A 108 15.16 -14.58 0.24
CA ALA A 108 14.90 -13.24 0.74
C ALA A 108 16.00 -12.23 0.37
N GLU A 109 17.27 -12.64 0.43
CA GLU A 109 18.42 -11.83 0.01
C GLU A 109 18.35 -11.51 -1.49
N ASN A 110 18.23 -12.53 -2.34
CA ASN A 110 18.14 -12.38 -3.80
C ASN A 110 16.91 -11.56 -4.22
N GLY A 111 15.80 -11.69 -3.47
CA GLY A 111 14.60 -10.90 -3.70
C GLY A 111 14.78 -9.41 -3.53
N LEU A 112 15.76 -8.96 -2.73
CA LEU A 112 16.04 -7.54 -2.56
C LEU A 112 16.80 -6.92 -3.73
N ASP A 113 17.41 -7.75 -4.58
CA ASP A 113 18.07 -7.34 -5.82
C ASP A 113 17.09 -7.25 -7.00
N ASP A 114 15.87 -7.80 -6.84
CA ASP A 114 14.83 -7.75 -7.87
C ASP A 114 14.09 -6.39 -7.87
N PRO A 115 14.15 -5.61 -8.97
CA PRO A 115 13.54 -4.27 -9.04
C PRO A 115 12.00 -4.27 -9.01
N TRP A 116 11.36 -5.44 -9.12
CA TRP A 116 9.91 -5.60 -8.99
C TRP A 116 9.45 -5.95 -7.58
N VAL A 117 10.39 -6.03 -6.62
CA VAL A 117 10.08 -6.14 -5.20
C VAL A 117 10.06 -4.75 -4.56
N ARG A 118 8.85 -4.23 -4.34
CA ARG A 118 8.60 -2.83 -3.99
C ARG A 118 7.75 -2.70 -2.72
N ALA A 119 7.66 -1.46 -2.21
CA ALA A 119 6.81 -1.05 -1.09
C ALA A 119 6.83 -2.06 0.09
N GLY A 120 5.66 -2.49 0.58
CA GLY A 120 5.54 -3.41 1.70
C GLY A 120 6.23 -4.77 1.50
N SER A 121 6.26 -5.31 0.28
CA SER A 121 6.98 -6.56 0.00
C SER A 121 8.49 -6.41 0.21
N ARG A 122 9.06 -5.27 -0.17
CA ARG A 122 10.48 -4.97 0.06
C ARG A 122 10.79 -4.88 1.55
N ILE A 123 9.99 -4.15 2.31
CA ILE A 123 10.13 -4.06 3.78
C ILE A 123 10.00 -5.45 4.43
N SER A 124 9.04 -6.26 3.97
CA SER A 124 8.84 -7.65 4.45
C SER A 124 10.10 -8.50 4.27
N LEU A 125 10.70 -8.47 3.08
CA LEU A 125 11.93 -9.21 2.80
C LEU A 125 13.12 -8.67 3.60
N GLN A 126 13.28 -7.34 3.70
CA GLN A 126 14.36 -6.76 4.50
C GLN A 126 14.30 -7.19 5.97
N ARG A 127 13.11 -7.14 6.59
CA ARG A 127 12.90 -7.60 7.98
C ARG A 127 13.16 -9.10 8.12
N ARG A 128 12.79 -9.88 7.10
CA ARG A 128 13.05 -11.32 7.04
C ARG A 128 14.55 -11.63 6.98
N VAL A 129 15.32 -10.93 6.14
CA VAL A 129 16.79 -11.05 6.09
C VAL A 129 17.41 -10.72 7.46
N LEU A 130 16.96 -9.65 8.12
CA LEU A 130 17.47 -9.28 9.45
C LEU A 130 17.12 -10.30 10.55
N ARG A 131 15.99 -11.02 10.41
CA ARG A 131 15.56 -12.05 11.35
C ARG A 131 16.31 -13.36 11.14
N LEU A 132 16.42 -13.81 9.89
CA LEU A 132 17.01 -15.10 9.51
C LEU A 132 18.55 -15.04 9.46
N GLY A 133 19.12 -13.92 9.01
CA GLY A 133 20.56 -13.68 8.86
C GLY A 133 21.27 -13.34 10.17
N ARG A 134 20.87 -13.92 11.30
CA ARG A 134 21.61 -13.78 12.56
C ARG A 134 22.78 -14.77 12.60
N PRO A 135 23.88 -14.48 13.32
CA PRO A 135 24.96 -15.43 13.53
C PRO A 135 24.44 -16.80 14.04
N PRO A 136 25.01 -17.93 13.58
CA PRO A 136 26.19 -18.03 12.70
C PRO A 136 25.88 -17.94 11.19
N ARG A 137 24.63 -17.74 10.76
CA ARG A 137 24.26 -17.78 9.32
C ARG A 137 24.82 -16.62 8.52
N ARG A 138 24.74 -15.41 9.08
CA ARG A 138 25.37 -14.21 8.53
C ARG A 138 25.95 -13.38 9.67
N TRP A 139 27.13 -12.82 9.43
CA TRP A 139 27.83 -11.92 10.35
C TRP A 139 27.73 -10.45 9.90
N LYS A 140 27.65 -10.22 8.58
CA LYS A 140 27.53 -8.89 7.99
C LYS A 140 26.09 -8.39 8.15
N VAL A 141 25.94 -7.26 8.82
CA VAL A 141 24.65 -6.56 8.93
C VAL A 141 24.38 -5.79 7.63
N PRO A 142 23.21 -5.93 6.99
CA PRO A 142 22.85 -5.17 5.80
C PRO A 142 22.78 -3.65 6.05
N SER A 143 23.14 -2.84 5.05
CA SER A 143 23.18 -1.37 5.14
C SER A 143 21.81 -0.74 5.45
N TYR A 144 20.72 -1.36 5.00
CA TYR A 144 19.35 -0.91 5.26
C TYR A 144 18.85 -1.25 6.68
N SER A 145 19.66 -1.92 7.53
CA SER A 145 19.25 -2.34 8.88
C SER A 145 18.68 -1.18 9.70
N GLU A 146 19.36 -0.04 9.70
CA GLU A 146 18.98 1.11 10.51
C GLU A 146 17.69 1.76 10.03
N SER A 147 17.51 1.91 8.71
CA SER A 147 16.27 2.44 8.13
C SER A 147 15.06 1.55 8.47
N VAL A 148 15.20 0.23 8.34
CA VAL A 148 14.11 -0.73 8.59
C VAL A 148 13.76 -0.88 10.07
N LYS A 149 14.75 -0.68 10.96
CA LYS A 149 14.59 -0.69 12.42
C LYS A 149 14.27 0.68 12.99
N ARG A 150 14.25 1.74 12.17
CA ARG A 150 13.97 3.10 12.60
C ARG A 150 12.70 3.11 13.44
N LYS A 151 12.81 3.65 14.65
CA LYS A 151 11.69 3.74 15.57
C LYS A 151 10.71 4.77 15.02
N ILE A 152 9.50 4.32 14.71
CA ILE A 152 8.39 5.21 14.37
C ILE A 152 7.86 5.79 15.69
N PRO A 153 7.65 7.11 15.80
CA PRO A 153 7.06 7.72 16.98
C PRO A 153 5.72 7.05 17.33
N GLU A 154 5.49 6.78 18.62
CA GLU A 154 4.24 6.17 19.08
C GLU A 154 3.63 7.02 20.20
N VAL A 155 2.33 7.31 20.09
CA VAL A 155 1.49 7.95 21.11
C VAL A 155 0.51 6.92 21.65
N HIS A 156 0.20 6.98 22.94
CA HIS A 156 -0.70 6.03 23.60
C HIS A 156 -1.94 6.75 24.11
N VAL A 157 -3.10 6.34 23.60
CA VAL A 157 -4.41 6.88 23.98
C VAL A 157 -5.16 5.82 24.78
N GLN A 158 -5.79 6.26 25.88
CA GLN A 158 -6.63 5.37 26.68
C GLN A 158 -8.06 5.39 26.14
N GLY A 159 -8.61 4.21 25.85
CA GLY A 159 -10.00 4.05 25.43
C GLY A 159 -10.73 3.05 26.31
N ARG A 160 -11.92 3.37 26.80
CA ARG A 160 -12.76 2.42 27.56
C ARG A 160 -13.41 1.42 26.60
N PRO A 161 -13.01 0.13 26.58
CA PRO A 161 -13.50 -0.82 25.58
C PRO A 161 -14.96 -1.23 25.85
N LEU A 162 -15.75 -1.34 24.79
CA LEU A 162 -17.11 -1.87 24.81
C LEU A 162 -17.17 -3.37 24.50
N ASN A 163 -16.19 -3.85 23.73
CA ASN A 163 -16.05 -5.26 23.39
C ASN A 163 -14.57 -5.68 23.43
N CYS A 164 -14.34 -6.89 23.93
CA CYS A 164 -13.01 -7.52 23.99
C CYS A 164 -12.96 -8.85 23.23
N LYS A 165 -13.94 -9.11 22.36
CA LYS A 165 -14.03 -10.34 21.58
C LYS A 165 -13.03 -10.31 20.41
N THR A 166 -12.21 -11.35 20.33
CA THR A 166 -11.30 -11.58 19.19
C THR A 166 -12.11 -11.74 17.91
N GLY A 167 -11.71 -11.07 16.83
CA GLY A 167 -12.36 -11.16 15.52
C GLY A 167 -13.52 -10.18 15.27
N THR A 168 -13.89 -9.36 16.26
CA THR A 168 -14.85 -8.25 16.07
C THR A 168 -14.12 -6.91 16.09
N LYS A 169 -14.59 -5.93 15.30
CA LYS A 169 -14.05 -4.55 15.34
C LYS A 169 -14.14 -4.01 16.78
N SER A 170 -13.01 -3.50 17.29
CA SER A 170 -12.95 -2.89 18.62
C SER A 170 -13.80 -1.62 18.65
N ARG A 171 -14.68 -1.51 19.64
CA ARG A 171 -15.51 -0.32 19.90
C ARG A 171 -15.17 0.22 21.28
N PHE A 172 -15.22 1.53 21.42
CA PHE A 172 -14.87 2.27 22.63
C PHE A 172 -15.97 3.28 22.97
N TYR A 173 -16.00 3.72 24.23
CA TYR A 173 -16.69 4.95 24.58
C TYR A 173 -15.78 6.14 24.23
N GLY A 174 -16.31 7.08 23.46
CA GLY A 174 -15.69 8.37 23.17
C GLY A 174 -15.70 9.30 24.38
N GLU A 175 -15.03 10.44 24.25
CA GLU A 175 -15.02 11.49 25.28
C GLU A 175 -16.41 12.12 25.48
N ASP A 176 -17.22 12.10 24.43
CA ASP A 176 -18.64 12.48 24.40
C ASP A 176 -19.58 11.46 25.07
N GLY A 177 -19.04 10.31 25.51
CA GLY A 177 -19.82 9.21 26.07
C GLY A 177 -20.50 8.32 25.01
N GLU A 178 -20.36 8.65 23.73
CA GLU A 178 -20.96 7.90 22.62
C GLU A 178 -20.07 6.74 22.18
N GLN A 179 -20.67 5.77 21.49
CA GLN A 179 -19.94 4.60 21.01
C GLN A 179 -19.18 4.89 19.70
N CYS A 180 -17.86 4.77 19.71
CA CYS A 180 -17.01 5.06 18.57
C CYS A 180 -16.04 3.92 18.20
N GLY A 181 -15.47 4.00 17.00
CA GLY A 181 -14.36 3.14 16.54
C GLY A 181 -13.01 3.66 17.04
N VAL A 182 -11.95 2.90 16.76
CA VAL A 182 -10.59 3.23 17.24
C VAL A 182 -10.08 4.53 16.63
N GLU A 183 -10.36 4.73 15.35
CA GLU A 183 -9.93 5.87 14.54
C GLU A 183 -10.67 7.14 14.97
N GLN A 184 -11.96 7.03 15.27
CA GLN A 184 -12.76 8.15 15.79
C GLN A 184 -12.32 8.56 17.19
N LEU A 185 -11.99 7.61 18.06
CA LEU A 185 -11.44 7.92 19.38
C LEU A 185 -10.09 8.64 19.26
N ALA A 186 -9.23 8.20 18.34
CA ALA A 186 -7.97 8.88 18.07
C ALA A 186 -8.21 10.32 17.56
N LEU A 187 -9.18 10.53 16.65
CA LEU A 187 -9.56 11.88 16.20
C LEU A 187 -10.02 12.78 17.35
N GLN A 188 -10.87 12.26 18.26
CA GLN A 188 -11.30 13.00 19.46
C GLN A 188 -10.10 13.42 20.31
N TYR A 189 -9.19 12.49 20.58
CA TYR A 189 -7.96 12.78 21.33
C TYR A 189 -7.14 13.90 20.67
N TYR A 190 -6.85 13.80 19.38
CA TYR A 190 -6.05 14.82 18.68
C TYR A 190 -6.75 16.18 18.57
N ALA A 191 -8.08 16.21 18.53
CA ALA A 191 -8.85 17.45 18.55
C ALA A 191 -8.85 18.14 19.92
N GLY A 192 -8.68 17.37 21.01
CA GLY A 192 -8.58 17.89 22.37
C GLY A 192 -7.31 18.73 22.63
N GLU A 193 -7.32 19.48 23.73
CA GLU A 193 -6.19 20.32 24.15
C GLU A 193 -4.91 19.47 24.37
N ASP A 194 -5.06 18.31 25.01
CA ASP A 194 -3.95 17.38 25.26
C ASP A 194 -3.38 16.73 24.00
N GLY A 195 -4.19 16.60 22.94
CA GLY A 195 -3.77 16.07 21.64
C GLY A 195 -3.21 17.11 20.68
N GLY A 196 -3.34 18.40 21.03
CA GLY A 196 -2.75 19.52 20.28
C GLY A 196 -3.70 20.27 19.35
N GLY A 197 -5.02 20.10 19.51
CA GLY A 197 -6.02 20.91 18.80
C GLY A 197 -6.03 20.73 17.29
N TRP A 198 -5.91 19.49 16.82
CA TRP A 198 -5.87 19.18 15.39
C TRP A 198 -7.27 19.07 14.79
N HIS A 199 -7.40 19.52 13.54
CA HIS A 199 -8.47 19.07 12.66
C HIS A 199 -7.99 17.79 11.97
N GLY A 200 -8.91 16.91 11.57
CA GLY A 200 -8.50 15.67 10.94
C GLY A 200 -9.63 14.88 10.31
N VAL A 201 -9.24 13.98 9.41
CA VAL A 201 -10.14 13.02 8.78
C VAL A 201 -9.60 11.61 8.84
N HIS A 202 -10.50 10.65 9.02
CA HIS A 202 -10.24 9.25 8.80
C HIS A 202 -10.57 8.91 7.34
N SER A 203 -9.52 8.80 6.51
CA SER A 203 -9.68 8.58 5.07
C SER A 203 -8.86 7.44 4.49
N GLU A 204 -7.98 6.83 5.28
CA GLU A 204 -6.97 5.89 4.80
C GLU A 204 -6.23 6.51 3.58
N SER A 205 -6.17 5.79 2.46
CA SER A 205 -5.57 6.31 1.22
C SER A 205 -6.47 7.29 0.46
N GLY A 206 -7.75 7.41 0.83
CA GLY A 206 -8.77 8.10 0.03
C GLY A 206 -8.49 9.58 -0.22
N ILE A 207 -8.15 10.35 0.82
CA ILE A 207 -7.89 11.79 0.65
C ILE A 207 -6.64 12.04 -0.20
N TRP A 208 -5.59 11.23 0.00
CA TRP A 208 -4.34 11.35 -0.73
C TRP A 208 -4.50 11.07 -2.22
N LEU A 209 -5.27 10.04 -2.55
CA LEU A 209 -5.57 9.70 -3.94
C LEU A 209 -6.49 10.75 -4.59
N THR A 210 -7.37 11.38 -3.81
CA THR A 210 -8.21 12.48 -4.29
C THR A 210 -7.36 13.72 -4.59
N VAL A 211 -6.47 14.11 -3.66
CA VAL A 211 -5.51 15.21 -3.87
C VAL A 211 -4.62 14.92 -5.08
N PHE A 212 -4.07 13.71 -5.19
CA PHE A 212 -3.27 13.30 -6.35
C PHE A 212 -4.06 13.42 -7.66
N GLY A 213 -5.29 12.91 -7.70
CA GLY A 213 -6.13 12.94 -8.90
C GLY A 213 -6.47 14.36 -9.35
N LEU A 214 -6.75 15.27 -8.41
CA LEU A 214 -7.03 16.68 -8.72
C LEU A 214 -5.76 17.44 -9.15
N LEU A 215 -4.66 17.29 -8.41
CA LEU A 215 -3.41 17.98 -8.75
C LEU A 215 -2.82 17.49 -10.07
N MET A 216 -2.94 16.19 -10.37
CA MET A 216 -2.35 15.56 -11.55
C MET A 216 -3.35 15.37 -12.70
N TRP A 217 -4.51 16.02 -12.65
CA TRP A 217 -5.61 15.76 -13.59
C TRP A 217 -5.17 15.83 -15.06
N ASP A 218 -4.54 16.94 -15.46
CA ASP A 218 -4.05 17.15 -16.83
C ASP A 218 -2.98 16.13 -17.24
N VAL A 219 -2.18 15.64 -16.29
CA VAL A 219 -1.20 14.59 -16.55
C VAL A 219 -1.91 13.25 -16.74
N ILE A 220 -2.85 12.89 -15.87
CA ILE A 220 -3.61 11.63 -15.94
C ILE A 220 -4.35 11.52 -17.28
N PHE A 221 -4.96 12.62 -17.75
CA PHE A 221 -5.75 12.67 -18.97
C PHE A 221 -5.01 13.23 -20.19
N SER A 222 -3.68 13.35 -20.11
CA SER A 222 -2.85 13.76 -21.25
C SER A 222 -2.94 12.76 -22.42
N ASP A 223 -2.76 13.30 -23.63
CA ASP A 223 -2.82 12.54 -24.89
C ASP A 223 -1.60 11.63 -25.05
N VAL A 224 -1.73 10.39 -24.58
CA VAL A 224 -0.75 9.31 -24.77
C VAL A 224 -1.38 8.21 -25.62
N PRO A 225 -0.72 7.71 -26.67
CA PRO A 225 -1.27 6.67 -27.52
C PRO A 225 -1.63 5.39 -26.75
N ASN A 226 -2.76 4.77 -27.11
CA ASN A 226 -3.21 3.45 -26.65
C ASN A 226 -3.52 3.30 -25.15
N VAL A 227 -3.56 4.38 -24.37
CA VAL A 227 -3.90 4.29 -22.93
C VAL A 227 -5.38 4.58 -22.65
N PHE A 228 -6.09 5.21 -23.58
CA PHE A 228 -7.54 5.39 -23.57
C PHE A 228 -8.14 4.74 -24.83
N LEU A 229 -8.78 3.58 -24.66
CA LEU A 229 -9.41 2.80 -25.72
C LEU A 229 -10.93 3.05 -25.80
N THR A 230 -11.54 3.50 -24.71
CA THR A 230 -12.98 3.80 -24.66
C THR A 230 -13.26 5.09 -23.88
N ARG A 231 -14.40 5.70 -24.18
CA ARG A 231 -14.91 6.91 -23.49
C ARG A 231 -15.35 6.68 -22.03
N PHE A 232 -15.33 5.45 -21.53
CA PHE A 232 -15.81 5.09 -20.19
C PHE A 232 -14.67 4.83 -19.20
N GLN A 233 -13.42 5.04 -19.61
CA GLN A 233 -12.27 4.87 -18.73
C GLN A 233 -12.16 6.01 -17.71
N MET A 234 -11.99 5.64 -16.44
CA MET A 234 -11.77 6.58 -15.33
C MET A 234 -10.28 6.86 -15.07
N SER A 235 -9.39 6.20 -15.81
CA SER A 235 -7.93 6.38 -15.75
C SER A 235 -7.30 5.80 -17.00
N PRO A 236 -6.07 6.24 -17.37
CA PRO A 236 -5.36 5.62 -18.47
C PRO A 236 -4.94 4.20 -18.07
N LEU A 237 -4.88 3.29 -19.05
CA LEU A 237 -4.54 1.88 -18.82
C LEU A 237 -3.13 1.69 -18.25
N ASP A 238 -2.25 2.68 -18.43
CA ASP A 238 -0.87 2.63 -17.99
C ASP A 238 -0.64 3.15 -16.56
N LEU A 239 -1.65 3.71 -15.88
CA LEU A 239 -1.51 4.29 -14.52
C LEU A 239 -0.86 3.31 -13.51
N ASP A 240 -1.18 2.03 -13.61
CA ASP A 240 -0.62 0.98 -12.75
C ASP A 240 0.72 0.41 -13.28
N THR A 241 1.40 1.11 -14.19
CA THR A 241 2.63 0.66 -14.84
C THR A 241 3.75 1.69 -14.71
N ASP A 242 5.01 1.27 -14.86
CA ASP A 242 6.15 2.20 -14.80
C ASP A 242 6.16 3.17 -15.99
N TYR A 243 5.41 2.83 -17.05
CA TYR A 243 5.29 3.65 -18.24
C TYR A 243 4.50 4.94 -18.00
N PHE A 244 3.58 4.98 -17.02
CA PHE A 244 2.78 6.18 -16.76
C PHE A 244 3.65 7.41 -16.52
N TYR A 245 4.67 7.27 -15.67
CA TYR A 245 5.61 8.34 -15.37
C TYR A 245 6.53 8.63 -16.55
N GLU A 246 7.15 7.60 -17.15
CA GLU A 246 8.10 7.79 -18.24
C GLU A 246 7.48 8.46 -19.47
N ALA A 247 6.26 8.07 -19.84
CA ALA A 247 5.54 8.65 -20.99
C ALA A 247 5.18 10.13 -20.80
N ARG A 248 5.08 10.59 -19.55
CA ARG A 248 4.60 11.94 -19.20
C ARG A 248 5.65 12.77 -18.46
N LYS A 249 6.89 12.29 -18.38
CA LYS A 249 7.94 12.85 -17.52
C LYS A 249 8.12 14.35 -17.68
N SER A 250 8.14 14.86 -18.91
CA SER A 250 8.32 16.29 -19.19
C SER A 250 7.21 17.14 -18.59
N VAL A 251 5.94 16.82 -18.88
CA VAL A 251 4.78 17.60 -18.40
C VAL A 251 4.62 17.42 -16.89
N MET A 252 4.88 16.20 -16.40
CA MET A 252 4.81 15.88 -14.98
C MET A 252 5.83 16.66 -14.15
N GLU A 253 7.11 16.70 -14.56
CA GLU A 253 8.12 17.45 -13.80
C GLU A 253 7.88 18.97 -13.86
N GLN A 254 7.31 19.50 -14.95
CA GLN A 254 6.88 20.90 -15.00
C GLN A 254 5.74 21.19 -14.00
N LEU A 255 4.73 20.32 -13.95
CA LEU A 255 3.63 20.45 -12.99
C LEU A 255 4.13 20.32 -11.54
N LEU A 256 5.03 19.37 -11.28
CA LEU A 256 5.64 19.19 -9.96
C LEU A 256 6.48 20.40 -9.54
N SER A 257 7.13 21.12 -10.48
CA SER A 257 7.79 22.40 -10.20
C SER A 257 6.78 23.46 -9.74
N LYS A 258 5.65 23.60 -10.45
CA LYS A 258 4.58 24.54 -10.06
C LYS A 258 4.02 24.22 -8.67
N ILE A 259 3.79 22.94 -8.38
CA ILE A 259 3.36 22.50 -7.04
C ILE A 259 4.40 22.88 -6.00
N HIS A 260 5.69 22.67 -6.29
CA HIS A 260 6.80 23.05 -5.41
C HIS A 260 6.86 24.56 -5.13
N GLU A 261 6.55 25.36 -6.14
CA GLU A 261 6.50 26.84 -6.09
C GLU A 261 5.25 27.39 -5.39
N GLY A 262 4.34 26.52 -4.92
CA GLY A 262 3.19 26.91 -4.10
C GLY A 262 1.86 26.96 -4.85
N MET A 263 1.80 26.54 -6.11
CA MET A 263 0.59 26.59 -6.94
C MET A 263 -0.42 25.47 -6.65
N ALA A 264 -0.17 24.61 -5.65
CA ALA A 264 -0.97 23.42 -5.41
C ALA A 264 -2.44 23.72 -5.13
N GLU A 265 -2.73 24.73 -4.30
CA GLU A 265 -4.11 25.10 -3.97
C GLU A 265 -4.88 25.61 -5.19
N GLU A 266 -4.26 26.47 -6.02
CA GLU A 266 -4.86 27.00 -7.24
C GLU A 266 -5.13 25.91 -8.29
N ILE A 267 -4.17 25.00 -8.49
CA ILE A 267 -4.33 23.85 -9.37
C ILE A 267 -5.50 22.96 -8.89
N LEU A 268 -5.57 22.71 -7.58
CA LEU A 268 -6.63 21.90 -6.98
C LEU A 268 -8.01 22.53 -7.17
N ILE A 269 -8.14 23.84 -6.92
CA ILE A 269 -9.41 24.58 -7.12
C ILE A 269 -9.83 24.52 -8.58
N THR A 270 -8.90 24.82 -9.49
CA THR A 270 -9.18 24.83 -10.94
C THR A 270 -9.63 23.45 -11.42
N SER A 271 -8.94 22.39 -11.00
CA SER A 271 -9.30 21.01 -11.33
C SER A 271 -10.67 20.64 -10.75
N TRP A 272 -10.93 21.01 -9.49
CA TRP A 272 -12.22 20.76 -8.84
C TRP A 272 -13.36 21.42 -9.62
N GLU A 273 -13.27 22.72 -9.90
CA GLU A 273 -14.33 23.48 -10.57
C GLU A 273 -14.55 23.01 -12.01
N SER A 274 -13.49 22.63 -12.71
CA SER A 274 -13.56 22.20 -14.12
C SER A 274 -14.08 20.77 -14.29
N HIS A 275 -13.92 19.92 -13.27
CA HIS A 275 -14.12 18.47 -13.42
C HIS A 275 -15.08 17.85 -12.40
N PHE A 276 -15.68 18.66 -11.51
CA PHE A 276 -16.58 18.18 -10.48
C PHE A 276 -17.62 17.18 -11.02
N GLY A 277 -17.71 16.02 -10.37
CA GLY A 277 -18.62 14.92 -10.76
C GLY A 277 -18.08 13.99 -11.85
N THR A 278 -16.96 14.31 -12.49
CA THR A 278 -16.34 13.44 -13.51
C THR A 278 -15.61 12.28 -12.87
N SER A 279 -15.86 11.05 -13.31
CA SER A 279 -15.21 9.87 -12.72
C SER A 279 -13.70 9.85 -13.02
N CYS A 280 -12.89 9.89 -11.96
CA CYS A 280 -11.45 9.70 -12.02
C CYS A 280 -11.02 8.69 -10.95
N ARG A 281 -10.17 7.72 -11.31
CA ARG A 281 -9.64 6.75 -10.35
C ARG A 281 -8.90 7.49 -9.23
N GLY A 282 -9.25 7.18 -7.98
CA GLY A 282 -8.67 7.80 -6.79
C GLY A 282 -9.41 9.03 -6.28
N VAL A 283 -10.24 9.67 -7.10
CA VAL A 283 -11.02 10.87 -6.72
C VAL A 283 -12.38 10.47 -6.18
N ASN A 284 -12.72 10.94 -4.98
CA ASN A 284 -14.05 10.77 -4.39
C ASN A 284 -14.70 12.13 -4.10
N TRP A 285 -15.55 12.58 -5.02
CA TRP A 285 -16.25 13.87 -4.95
C TRP A 285 -17.19 14.03 -3.76
N ASN A 286 -17.67 12.93 -3.18
CA ASN A 286 -18.69 12.95 -2.13
C ASN A 286 -18.10 12.79 -0.73
N ARG A 287 -16.80 12.46 -0.60
CA ARG A 287 -16.16 12.18 0.69
C ARG A 287 -15.53 13.42 1.31
N HIS A 288 -15.05 14.35 0.48
CA HIS A 288 -14.27 15.52 0.90
C HIS A 288 -14.85 16.78 0.26
N SER A 289 -14.91 17.88 1.01
CA SER A 289 -15.30 19.18 0.45
C SER A 289 -14.09 19.90 -0.16
N LEU A 290 -14.33 20.86 -1.07
CA LEU A 290 -13.26 21.70 -1.60
C LEU A 290 -12.53 22.46 -0.49
N SER A 291 -13.25 22.98 0.51
CA SER A 291 -12.63 23.70 1.63
C SER A 291 -11.69 22.82 2.46
N GLU A 292 -12.07 21.56 2.70
CA GLU A 292 -11.23 20.58 3.40
C GLU A 292 -9.97 20.26 2.58
N LEU A 293 -10.14 19.98 1.28
CA LEU A 293 -9.01 19.66 0.40
C LEU A 293 -8.02 20.83 0.29
N ARG A 294 -8.52 22.07 0.20
CA ARG A 294 -7.70 23.29 0.23
C ARG A 294 -6.90 23.37 1.53
N ALA A 295 -7.56 23.19 2.68
CA ALA A 295 -6.87 23.23 3.97
C ALA A 295 -5.77 22.16 4.07
N VAL A 296 -6.06 20.96 3.58
CA VAL A 296 -5.12 19.85 3.56
C VAL A 296 -3.89 20.15 2.70
N VAL A 297 -4.06 20.62 1.45
CA VAL A 297 -2.90 20.91 0.59
C VAL A 297 -2.04 22.05 1.14
N THR A 298 -2.66 23.07 1.72
CA THR A 298 -1.95 24.19 2.34
C THR A 298 -1.13 23.73 3.56
N CYS A 299 -1.72 22.88 4.42
CA CYS A 299 -1.04 22.39 5.63
C CYS A 299 0.02 21.31 5.36
N ILE A 300 -0.14 20.50 4.30
CA ILE A 300 0.89 19.53 3.90
C ILE A 300 2.15 20.24 3.42
N GLY A 301 1.98 21.34 2.67
CA GLY A 301 3.07 22.14 2.12
C GLY A 301 3.62 21.61 0.79
N SER A 302 4.24 22.50 0.03
CA SER A 302 4.61 22.28 -1.37
C SER A 302 5.63 21.16 -1.59
N ARG A 303 6.69 21.11 -0.78
CA ARG A 303 7.74 20.08 -0.85
C ARG A 303 7.18 18.68 -0.70
N CYS A 304 6.35 18.55 0.33
CA CYS A 304 5.67 17.34 0.74
C CYS A 304 4.71 16.84 -0.36
N LEU A 305 3.83 17.71 -0.86
CA LEU A 305 2.93 17.39 -1.97
C LEU A 305 3.68 16.96 -3.23
N THR A 306 4.75 17.68 -3.58
CA THR A 306 5.58 17.37 -4.74
C THR A 306 6.17 15.96 -4.64
N THR A 307 6.70 15.60 -3.46
CA THR A 307 7.29 14.28 -3.20
C THR A 307 6.24 13.18 -3.30
N ILE A 308 5.06 13.34 -2.69
CA ILE A 308 3.99 12.34 -2.74
C ILE A 308 3.45 12.19 -4.17
N CYS A 309 3.20 13.29 -4.88
CA CYS A 309 2.67 13.24 -6.24
C CYS A 309 3.66 12.54 -7.19
N ARG A 310 4.95 12.85 -7.09
CA ARG A 310 5.99 12.14 -7.85
C ARG A 310 6.01 10.65 -7.51
N HIS A 311 5.94 10.31 -6.23
CA HIS A 311 6.03 8.93 -5.78
C HIS A 311 4.84 8.08 -6.25
N LEU A 312 3.62 8.60 -6.12
CA LEU A 312 2.40 7.96 -6.64
C LEU A 312 2.41 7.85 -8.17
N ALA A 313 2.93 8.86 -8.88
CA ALA A 313 3.06 8.77 -10.33
C ALA A 313 4.07 7.70 -10.78
N GLN A 314 5.18 7.54 -10.07
CA GLN A 314 6.19 6.53 -10.39
C GLN A 314 5.70 5.11 -10.14
N ASP A 315 4.88 4.89 -9.11
CA ASP A 315 4.40 3.54 -8.77
C ASP A 315 3.04 3.54 -8.07
N TYR A 316 2.00 3.95 -8.79
CA TYR A 316 0.64 4.04 -8.26
C TYR A 316 0.17 2.71 -7.67
N ARG A 317 0.34 1.59 -8.39
CA ARG A 317 -0.12 0.26 -7.97
C ARG A 317 0.42 -0.17 -6.61
N SER A 318 1.70 0.08 -6.34
CA SER A 318 2.34 -0.39 -5.09
C SER A 318 2.11 0.55 -3.92
N TRP A 319 1.68 1.79 -4.18
CA TRP A 319 1.57 2.84 -3.16
C TRP A 319 0.15 3.36 -2.97
N SER A 320 -0.81 3.03 -3.84
CA SER A 320 -2.22 3.46 -3.69
C SER A 320 -2.97 2.85 -2.51
N SER A 321 -2.30 2.11 -1.62
CA SER A 321 -2.88 1.51 -0.42
C SER A 321 -1.92 1.54 0.76
N GLY A 322 -2.48 1.40 1.96
CA GLY A 322 -1.74 1.36 3.23
C GLY A 322 -1.20 2.71 3.69
N MET A 323 -1.71 3.83 3.16
CA MET A 323 -1.50 5.15 3.75
C MET A 323 -2.04 5.18 5.20
N PRO A 324 -1.48 6.03 6.08
CA PRO A 324 -1.97 6.20 7.44
C PRO A 324 -3.47 6.51 7.52
N ASP A 325 -4.15 5.96 8.53
CA ASP A 325 -5.60 6.09 8.70
C ASP A 325 -6.06 7.56 8.77
N LEU A 326 -5.34 8.38 9.54
CA LEU A 326 -5.67 9.77 9.79
C LEU A 326 -4.71 10.71 9.06
N LEU A 327 -5.29 11.73 8.44
CA LEU A 327 -4.60 12.95 8.06
C LEU A 327 -5.11 14.08 8.94
N LEU A 328 -4.21 14.64 9.75
CA LEU A 328 -4.46 15.73 10.66
C LEU A 328 -3.81 16.99 10.13
N TRP A 329 -4.43 18.14 10.38
CA TRP A 329 -3.87 19.43 10.03
C TRP A 329 -4.27 20.52 11.02
N ARG A 330 -3.46 21.59 11.07
CA ARG A 330 -3.79 22.83 11.77
C ARG A 330 -3.08 24.00 11.11
N PHE A 331 -3.74 25.15 11.13
CA PHE A 331 -3.16 26.40 10.63
C PHE A 331 -2.37 27.11 11.71
N HIS A 332 -1.27 27.72 11.31
CA HIS A 332 -0.54 28.72 12.10
C HIS A 332 -0.87 30.13 11.63
N SER A 333 -1.24 30.28 10.36
CA SER A 333 -1.75 31.50 9.72
C SER A 333 -2.66 31.13 8.56
N ASP A 334 -3.28 32.13 7.90
CA ASP A 334 -4.17 31.89 6.77
C ASP A 334 -3.51 31.16 5.58
N TYR A 335 -2.18 31.27 5.44
CA TYR A 335 -1.42 30.72 4.32
C TYR A 335 -0.38 29.68 4.73
N SER A 336 -0.35 29.28 6.00
CA SER A 336 0.59 28.29 6.49
C SER A 336 0.01 27.46 7.62
N GLY A 337 0.35 26.18 7.59
CA GLY A 337 -0.03 25.23 8.62
C GLY A 337 0.93 24.07 8.65
N GLU A 338 0.55 23.06 9.40
CA GLU A 338 1.26 21.79 9.44
C GLU A 338 0.28 20.64 9.35
N ALA A 339 0.76 19.53 8.77
CA ALA A 339 0.04 18.28 8.68
C ALA A 339 0.76 17.18 9.45
N LYS A 340 -0.02 16.27 10.03
CA LYS A 340 0.45 15.08 10.70
C LYS A 340 -0.29 13.86 10.17
N LEU A 341 0.46 12.80 9.89
CA LEU A 341 -0.10 11.51 9.50
C LEU A 341 -0.07 10.56 10.68
N VAL A 342 -1.21 9.93 10.95
CA VAL A 342 -1.33 9.01 12.09
C VAL A 342 -1.92 7.69 11.64
N GLU A 343 -1.18 6.62 11.89
CA GLU A 343 -1.67 5.25 11.75
C GLU A 343 -2.23 4.78 13.10
N VAL A 344 -3.49 4.38 13.16
CA VAL A 344 -4.18 4.06 14.39
C VAL A 344 -4.16 2.54 14.60
N LYS A 345 -3.72 2.11 15.78
CA LYS A 345 -3.66 0.70 16.14
C LYS A 345 -4.42 0.43 17.43
N GLY A 346 -5.43 -0.43 17.31
CA GLY A 346 -6.10 -1.01 18.46
C GLY A 346 -5.17 -1.95 19.26
N PRO A 347 -5.63 -2.45 20.42
CA PRO A 347 -4.77 -3.14 21.40
C PRO A 347 -4.04 -4.39 20.88
N ARG A 348 -4.59 -5.04 19.84
CA ARG A 348 -4.03 -6.26 19.25
C ARG A 348 -3.57 -6.07 17.81
N ASP A 349 -3.69 -4.87 17.29
CA ASP A 349 -3.35 -4.60 15.90
C ASP A 349 -1.87 -4.25 15.74
N ARG A 350 -1.31 -4.64 14.59
CA ARG A 350 0.09 -4.43 14.22
C ARG A 350 0.14 -3.67 12.91
N LEU A 351 1.20 -2.86 12.76
CA LEU A 351 1.51 -2.25 11.47
C LEU A 351 1.70 -3.33 10.41
N SER A 352 0.95 -3.23 9.32
CA SER A 352 1.29 -3.96 8.11
C SER A 352 2.62 -3.46 7.55
N GLU A 353 3.29 -4.28 6.73
CA GLU A 353 4.56 -3.88 6.14
C GLU A 353 4.37 -2.78 5.06
N GLN A 354 3.18 -2.68 4.47
CA GLN A 354 2.81 -1.57 3.58
C GLN A 354 2.68 -0.25 4.34
N GLN A 355 1.98 -0.26 5.49
CA GLN A 355 1.89 0.92 6.36
C GLN A 355 3.26 1.35 6.88
N ARG A 356 4.12 0.39 7.24
CA ARG A 356 5.50 0.67 7.61
C ARG A 356 6.28 1.30 6.46
N ALA A 357 6.11 0.82 5.22
CA ALA A 357 6.75 1.42 4.05
C ALA A 357 6.35 2.89 3.88
N TRP A 358 5.06 3.19 4.03
CA TRP A 358 4.54 4.56 4.00
C TRP A 358 5.10 5.42 5.13
N LEU A 359 5.04 4.96 6.38
CA LEU A 359 5.54 5.72 7.53
C LEU A 359 7.04 6.04 7.40
N LEU A 360 7.86 5.09 6.97
CA LEU A 360 9.28 5.33 6.71
C LEU A 360 9.48 6.33 5.57
N PHE A 361 8.73 6.21 4.47
CA PHE A 361 8.77 7.16 3.36
C PHE A 361 8.42 8.59 3.80
N PHE A 362 7.37 8.76 4.61
CA PHE A 362 6.97 10.05 5.15
C PHE A 362 8.06 10.63 6.06
N MET A 363 8.60 9.83 6.98
CA MET A 363 9.67 10.25 7.89
C MET A 363 10.99 10.57 7.16
N ASP A 364 11.30 9.91 6.05
CA ASP A 364 12.46 10.21 5.19
C ASP A 364 12.23 11.48 4.36
N SER A 365 10.97 11.78 4.04
CA SER A 365 10.54 12.99 3.32
C SER A 365 10.34 14.21 4.24
N GLY A 366 10.59 14.07 5.55
CA GLY A 366 10.47 15.14 6.54
C GLY A 366 9.06 15.40 7.07
N PHE A 367 8.11 14.50 6.82
CA PHE A 367 6.75 14.62 7.36
C PHE A 367 6.67 14.18 8.82
N ASN A 368 5.72 14.78 9.52
CA ASN A 368 5.33 14.35 10.85
C ASN A 368 4.42 13.12 10.73
N ALA A 369 4.95 11.94 11.06
CA ALA A 369 4.22 10.68 11.01
C ALA A 369 4.42 9.89 12.31
N GLU A 370 3.33 9.34 12.85
CA GLU A 370 3.35 8.57 14.09
C GLU A 370 2.31 7.43 14.09
N VAL A 371 2.42 6.57 15.10
CA VAL A 371 1.42 5.53 15.39
C VAL A 371 0.66 5.90 16.65
N CYS A 372 -0.67 5.96 16.58
CA CYS A 372 -1.52 6.12 17.75
C CYS A 372 -1.97 4.73 18.23
N ARG A 373 -1.51 4.31 19.42
CA ARG A 373 -1.93 3.06 20.05
C ARG A 373 -3.07 3.31 21.04
N VAL A 374 -4.25 2.82 20.69
CA VAL A 374 -5.40 2.85 21.60
C VAL A 374 -5.35 1.62 22.49
N ASN A 375 -5.23 1.85 23.80
CA ASN A 375 -5.15 0.79 24.81
C ASN A 375 -6.31 0.90 25.80
N PRO A 376 -6.79 -0.22 26.35
CA PRO A 376 -7.72 -0.17 27.48
C PRO A 376 -7.07 0.51 28.69
N PRO A 377 -7.85 1.17 29.56
CA PRO A 377 -7.32 1.72 30.80
C PRO A 377 -6.69 0.62 31.65
N VAL A 378 -5.55 0.93 32.25
CA VAL A 378 -4.88 0.02 33.20
C VAL A 378 -5.60 0.15 34.53
N TYR A 379 -6.42 -0.83 34.89
CA TYR A 379 -6.95 -0.95 36.25
C TYR A 379 -5.78 -1.40 37.15
N LYS A 380 -5.36 -0.52 38.07
CA LYS A 380 -4.35 -0.83 39.10
C LYS A 380 -4.98 -1.58 40.26
#